data_AF-A3IW39-F1
#
_entry.id   AF-A3IW39-F1
#
_cell.length_a   1.000
_cell.length_b   1.000
_cell.length_c   1.000
_cell.angle_alpha   90.00
_cell.angle_beta   90.00
_cell.angle_gamma   90.00
#
_symmetry.space_group_name_H-M   'P 1'
#
loop_
_entity.id
_entity.type
_entity.pdbx_description
1 polymer ?
#
loop_
_entity_poly.entity_id
_entity_poly.type
_entity_poly.pdbx_seq_one_letter_code
_entity_poly.pdbx_strand_id
1 'polypeptide(L)'
;MLEAGKEVRLISNRDLTSYRKLCRWDYKDDYHDAAALAYCGWLNINNPSAFLSLKTPEINATYQLFLEHERINRELKPIVNRARNLLHTEFPEAKKSKTESSDKVDGIWLFISNKPQHPGWRKRWLRIVTNSIGTARNSGFSSQLVKLSDQIVRLKKRRIEIRKRFKQFLANPNYQFYNEAFEQFGLGIYDRIIILCQVHPFEQCLDSEGKELRKIKPRKFGKSGKPITKRVGLNRFHACLGKAIKPWESGKKKGHIVTGSVLARIQLYLWARRTMAMSPPKHPKPRVKFLRDRYVTDIQAKLTKDGKIDPNYPGNDSLKQ
;
A
#
# COMPACT_ATOMS: atom_id res chain seq x y z
N MET A 1 -14.98 1.65 -21.37
CA MET A 1 -13.93 2.10 -22.31
C MET A 1 -14.50 2.02 -23.71
N LEU A 2 -14.27 3.02 -24.56
CA LEU A 2 -14.60 2.89 -25.99
C LEU A 2 -13.42 2.21 -26.67
N GLU A 3 -13.58 0.94 -27.02
CA GLU A 3 -12.59 0.19 -27.79
C GLU A 3 -13.22 -0.12 -29.15
N ALA A 4 -12.60 0.35 -30.23
CA ALA A 4 -13.14 0.23 -31.59
C ALA A 4 -14.60 0.73 -31.74
N GLY A 5 -14.97 1.81 -31.02
CA GLY A 5 -16.33 2.38 -31.04
C GLY A 5 -17.36 1.63 -30.17
N LYS A 6 -16.96 0.59 -29.43
CA LYS A 6 -17.83 -0.18 -28.53
C LYS A 6 -17.54 0.13 -27.07
N GLU A 7 -18.58 0.35 -26.27
CA GLU A 7 -18.41 0.54 -24.84
C GLU A 7 -18.22 -0.80 -24.12
N VAL A 8 -17.01 -1.05 -23.63
CA VAL A 8 -16.71 -2.20 -22.78
C VAL A 8 -16.99 -1.85 -21.32
N ARG A 9 -17.85 -2.66 -20.68
CA ARG A 9 -18.16 -2.60 -19.25
C ARG A 9 -17.82 -3.92 -18.57
N LEU A 10 -17.26 -3.85 -17.36
CA LEU A 10 -16.83 -5.02 -16.62
C LEU A 10 -17.79 -5.34 -15.48
N ILE A 11 -18.09 -6.61 -15.30
CA ILE A 11 -19.02 -7.12 -14.28
C ILE A 11 -18.24 -7.91 -13.24
N SER A 12 -18.64 -7.81 -11.97
CA SER A 12 -17.99 -8.60 -10.91
C SER A 12 -18.29 -10.08 -11.06
N ASN A 13 -17.27 -10.94 -10.90
CA ASN A 13 -17.47 -12.39 -10.78
C ASN A 13 -18.45 -12.79 -9.68
N ARG A 14 -18.61 -11.94 -8.65
CA ARG A 14 -19.61 -12.16 -7.60
C ARG A 14 -21.03 -12.10 -8.17
N ASP A 15 -21.33 -11.10 -8.98
CA ASP A 15 -22.68 -10.87 -9.51
C ASP A 15 -23.04 -11.98 -10.49
N LEU A 16 -22.09 -12.40 -11.34
CA LEU A 16 -22.23 -13.58 -12.19
C LEU A 16 -22.51 -14.83 -11.38
N THR A 17 -21.77 -15.06 -10.30
CA THR A 17 -21.97 -16.22 -9.42
C THR A 17 -23.33 -16.19 -8.73
N SER A 18 -23.82 -15.01 -8.33
CA SER A 18 -25.16 -14.86 -7.76
C SER A 18 -26.26 -15.18 -8.77
N TYR A 19 -26.11 -14.75 -10.02
CA TYR A 19 -27.08 -15.06 -11.07
C TYR A 19 -27.09 -16.55 -11.43
N ARG A 20 -25.93 -17.18 -11.61
CA ARG A 20 -25.86 -18.63 -11.90
C ARG A 20 -26.52 -19.47 -10.81
N LYS A 21 -26.35 -19.08 -9.54
CA LYS A 21 -27.04 -19.70 -8.40
C LYS A 21 -28.55 -19.52 -8.46
N LEU A 22 -29.03 -18.35 -8.91
CA LEU A 22 -30.46 -18.11 -9.10
C LEU A 22 -31.05 -19.05 -10.17
N CYS A 23 -30.31 -19.25 -11.26
CA CYS A 23 -30.69 -20.14 -12.36
C CYS A 23 -30.43 -21.63 -12.09
N ARG A 24 -29.86 -21.97 -10.93
CA ARG A 24 -29.47 -23.35 -10.56
C ARG A 24 -28.52 -24.01 -11.57
N TRP A 25 -27.60 -23.23 -12.12
CA TRP A 25 -26.54 -23.77 -12.98
C TRP A 25 -25.38 -24.25 -12.11
N ASP A 26 -25.23 -25.57 -12.04
CA ASP A 26 -24.24 -26.22 -11.18
C ASP A 26 -22.82 -26.18 -11.78
N TYR A 27 -22.70 -25.95 -13.09
CA TYR A 27 -21.42 -25.95 -13.80
C TYR A 27 -21.09 -24.58 -14.39
N LYS A 28 -19.79 -24.29 -14.45
CA LYS A 28 -19.25 -23.13 -15.14
C LYS A 28 -18.90 -23.56 -16.57
N ASP A 29 -19.68 -23.12 -17.54
CA ASP A 29 -19.36 -23.20 -18.96
C ASP A 29 -19.51 -21.82 -19.62
N ASP A 30 -19.06 -21.72 -20.87
CA ASP A 30 -19.05 -20.46 -21.61
C ASP A 30 -20.46 -19.96 -21.94
N TYR A 31 -21.42 -20.86 -22.18
CA TYR A 31 -22.80 -20.50 -22.50
C TYR A 31 -23.51 -19.86 -21.30
N HIS A 32 -23.41 -20.48 -20.12
CA HIS A 32 -23.98 -19.98 -18.87
C HIS A 32 -23.28 -18.70 -18.41
N ASP A 33 -21.95 -18.60 -18.54
CA ASP A 33 -21.23 -17.36 -18.22
C ASP A 33 -21.60 -16.22 -19.20
N ALA A 34 -21.77 -16.51 -20.50
CA ALA A 34 -22.24 -15.53 -21.48
C ALA A 34 -23.67 -15.05 -21.18
N ALA A 35 -24.58 -15.97 -20.86
CA ALA A 35 -25.95 -15.63 -20.46
C ALA A 35 -25.99 -14.80 -19.17
N ALA A 36 -25.16 -15.15 -18.18
CA ALA A 36 -25.03 -14.38 -16.94
C ALA A 36 -24.48 -12.97 -17.19
N LEU A 37 -23.45 -12.84 -18.03
CA LEU A 37 -22.88 -11.55 -18.44
C LEU A 37 -23.93 -10.68 -19.14
N ALA A 38 -24.67 -11.24 -20.10
CA ALA A 38 -25.72 -10.54 -20.83
C ALA A 38 -26.81 -10.04 -19.89
N TYR A 39 -27.32 -10.91 -19.00
CA TYR A 39 -28.36 -10.54 -18.04
C TYR A 39 -27.89 -9.45 -17.07
N CYS A 40 -26.72 -9.65 -16.43
CA CYS A 40 -26.18 -8.68 -15.48
C CYS A 40 -25.88 -7.34 -16.16
N GLY A 41 -25.44 -7.35 -17.42
CA GLY A 41 -25.22 -6.16 -18.22
C GLY A 41 -26.50 -5.42 -18.56
N TRP A 42 -27.51 -6.14 -19.05
CA TRP A 42 -28.82 -5.60 -19.41
C TRP A 42 -29.54 -4.98 -18.21
N LEU A 43 -29.61 -5.70 -17.08
CA LEU A 43 -30.27 -5.23 -15.85
C LEU A 43 -29.68 -3.92 -15.33
N ASN A 44 -28.37 -3.73 -15.52
CA ASN A 44 -27.64 -2.58 -15.00
C ASN A 44 -27.27 -1.55 -16.07
N ILE A 45 -27.83 -1.63 -17.27
CA ILE A 45 -27.43 -0.78 -18.40
C ILE A 45 -27.53 0.73 -18.08
N ASN A 46 -28.52 1.11 -17.27
CA ASN A 46 -28.76 2.48 -16.83
C ASN A 46 -28.10 2.81 -15.48
N ASN A 47 -27.35 1.88 -14.88
CA ASN A 47 -26.69 2.04 -13.59
C ASN A 47 -25.18 1.84 -13.71
N PRO A 48 -24.41 2.90 -14.06
CA PRO A 48 -22.95 2.83 -14.17
C PRO A 48 -22.26 2.31 -12.91
N SER A 49 -22.84 2.53 -11.73
CA SER A 49 -22.26 2.14 -10.45
C SER A 49 -22.28 0.63 -10.17
N ALA A 50 -23.00 -0.15 -10.97
CA ALA A 50 -23.01 -1.61 -10.89
C ALA A 50 -21.82 -2.27 -11.61
N PHE A 51 -21.18 -1.56 -12.53
CA PHE A 51 -20.02 -2.04 -13.24
C PHE A 51 -18.73 -1.77 -12.45
N LEU A 52 -17.72 -2.59 -12.68
CA LEU A 52 -16.39 -2.39 -12.09
C LEU A 52 -15.75 -1.15 -12.71
N SER A 53 -15.38 -0.19 -11.85
CA SER A 53 -14.59 0.95 -12.27
C SER A 53 -13.16 0.50 -12.59
N LEU A 54 -12.75 0.75 -13.83
CA LEU A 54 -11.37 0.57 -14.24
C LEU A 54 -10.54 1.76 -13.78
N LYS A 55 -9.38 1.46 -13.19
CA LYS A 55 -8.39 2.48 -12.90
C LYS A 55 -7.89 3.06 -14.23
N THR A 56 -7.65 4.37 -14.26
CA THR A 56 -7.00 4.99 -15.42
C THR A 56 -5.65 4.33 -15.69
N PRO A 57 -5.20 4.26 -16.97
CA PRO A 57 -3.92 3.64 -17.30
C PRO A 57 -2.75 4.18 -16.48
N GLU A 58 -2.76 5.49 -16.21
CA GLU A 58 -1.76 6.20 -15.40
C GLU A 58 -1.73 5.72 -13.95
N ILE A 59 -2.91 5.55 -13.34
CA ILE A 59 -3.04 5.06 -11.96
C ILE A 59 -2.59 3.60 -11.89
N ASN A 60 -2.98 2.80 -12.87
CA ASN A 60 -2.59 1.39 -12.92
C ASN A 60 -1.07 1.25 -13.10
N ALA A 61 -0.47 1.99 -14.03
CA ALA A 61 0.98 2.01 -14.23
C ALA A 61 1.73 2.43 -12.95
N THR A 62 1.25 3.47 -12.26
CA THR A 62 1.82 3.91 -10.98
C THR A 62 1.67 2.85 -9.89
N TYR A 63 0.53 2.15 -9.83
CA TYR A 63 0.32 1.05 -8.91
C TYR A 63 1.26 -0.13 -9.20
N GLN A 64 1.51 -0.47 -10.47
CA GLN A 64 2.49 -1.49 -10.85
C GLN A 64 3.91 -1.11 -10.43
N LEU A 65 4.31 0.16 -10.59
CA LEU A 65 5.59 0.66 -10.06
C LEU A 65 5.69 0.53 -8.54
N PHE A 66 4.59 0.70 -7.82
CA PHE A 66 4.54 0.47 -6.38
C PHE A 66 4.73 -1.00 -6.02
N LEU A 67 4.10 -1.92 -6.75
CA LEU A 67 4.31 -3.36 -6.56
C LEU A 67 5.77 -3.75 -6.86
N GLU A 68 6.36 -3.19 -7.91
CA GLU A 68 7.76 -3.38 -8.24
C GLU A 68 8.68 -2.90 -7.10
N HIS A 69 8.40 -1.72 -6.54
CA HIS A 69 9.12 -1.20 -5.38
C HIS A 69 9.06 -2.15 -4.17
N GLU A 70 7.88 -2.68 -3.86
CA GLU A 70 7.72 -3.64 -2.76
C GLU A 70 8.46 -4.95 -3.00
N ARG A 71 8.45 -5.45 -4.25
CA ARG A 71 9.25 -6.61 -4.66
C ARG A 71 10.75 -6.34 -4.43
N ILE A 72 11.26 -5.22 -4.93
CA ILE A 72 12.67 -4.82 -4.78
C ILE A 72 13.07 -4.74 -3.31
N ASN A 73 12.21 -4.20 -2.43
CA ASN A 73 12.52 -4.13 -1.00
C ASN A 73 12.62 -5.51 -0.34
N ARG A 74 11.78 -6.47 -0.76
CA ARG A 74 11.83 -7.85 -0.27
C ARG A 74 13.06 -8.59 -0.79
N GLU A 75 13.45 -8.33 -2.04
CA GLU A 75 14.61 -8.95 -2.70
C GLU A 75 15.96 -8.40 -2.17
N LEU A 76 16.04 -7.10 -1.91
CA LEU A 76 17.28 -6.45 -1.45
C LEU A 76 17.78 -7.00 -0.11
N LYS A 77 16.88 -7.28 0.84
CA LYS A 77 17.24 -7.72 2.19
C LYS A 77 18.09 -9.01 2.21
N PRO A 78 17.65 -10.13 1.60
CA PRO A 78 18.45 -11.36 1.58
C PRO A 78 19.77 -11.20 0.83
N ILE A 79 19.79 -10.47 -0.29
CA ILE A 79 21.01 -10.25 -1.09
C ILE A 79 22.05 -9.45 -0.28
N VAL A 80 21.62 -8.36 0.36
CA VAL A 80 22.49 -7.54 1.22
C VAL A 80 23.01 -8.35 2.40
N ASN A 81 22.17 -9.18 3.03
CA ASN A 81 22.60 -10.05 4.13
C ASN A 81 23.64 -11.07 3.66
N ARG A 82 23.42 -11.71 2.52
CA ARG A 82 24.39 -12.65 1.94
C ARG A 82 25.71 -11.97 1.61
N ALA A 83 25.66 -10.78 1.01
CA ALA A 83 26.87 -10.00 0.72
C ALA A 83 27.61 -9.58 2.00
N ARG A 84 26.89 -9.19 3.05
CA ARG A 84 27.47 -8.90 4.37
C ARG A 84 28.13 -10.11 5.03
N ASN A 85 27.60 -11.31 4.81
CA ASN A 85 28.22 -12.54 5.30
C ASN A 85 29.57 -12.80 4.63
N LEU A 86 29.71 -12.52 3.33
CA LEU A 86 31.01 -12.61 2.65
C LEU A 86 31.97 -11.51 3.13
N LEU A 87 31.47 -10.30 3.35
CA LEU A 87 32.26 -9.20 3.90
C LEU A 87 32.88 -9.52 5.26
N HIS A 88 32.33 -10.43 6.06
CA HIS A 88 32.97 -10.84 7.31
C HIS A 88 34.38 -11.39 7.13
N THR A 89 34.59 -12.17 6.08
CA THR A 89 35.87 -12.82 5.80
C THR A 89 36.72 -11.95 4.88
N GLU A 90 36.09 -11.32 3.89
CA GLU A 90 36.80 -10.59 2.85
C GLU A 90 37.15 -9.16 3.27
N PHE A 91 36.26 -8.46 3.98
CA PHE A 91 36.44 -7.04 4.32
C PHE A 91 35.63 -6.62 5.57
N PRO A 92 36.04 -7.09 6.77
CA PRO A 92 35.24 -6.98 7.99
C PRO A 92 34.98 -5.53 8.44
N GLU A 93 35.90 -4.61 8.18
CA GLU A 93 35.82 -3.19 8.51
C GLU A 93 34.62 -2.52 7.82
N ALA A 94 34.26 -3.01 6.64
CA ALA A 94 33.19 -2.44 5.83
C ALA A 94 31.81 -3.05 6.13
N LYS A 95 31.75 -4.14 6.92
CA LYS A 95 30.50 -4.81 7.31
C LYS A 95 29.51 -3.85 7.97
N LYS A 96 30.01 -3.02 8.89
CA LYS A 96 29.21 -2.06 9.67
C LYS A 96 28.96 -0.74 8.93
N SER A 97 29.41 -0.61 7.68
CA SER A 97 29.13 0.59 6.89
C SER A 97 27.61 0.83 6.86
N LYS A 98 27.21 2.01 7.34
CA LYS A 98 25.80 2.36 7.40
C LYS A 98 25.26 2.42 5.97
N THR A 99 24.26 1.60 5.71
CA THR A 99 23.39 1.75 4.55
C THR A 99 22.47 2.94 4.86
N GLU A 100 22.84 4.13 4.40
CA GLU A 100 21.92 5.26 4.52
C GLU A 100 20.68 5.01 3.66
N SER A 101 19.51 5.39 4.16
CA SER A 101 18.26 5.36 3.39
C SER A 101 18.17 6.52 2.38
N SER A 102 19.30 6.98 1.87
CA SER A 102 19.38 8.17 1.03
C SER A 102 18.98 7.86 -0.41
N ASP A 103 18.73 8.91 -1.21
CA ASP A 103 18.47 8.85 -2.66
C ASP A 103 19.73 8.45 -3.46
N LYS A 104 20.68 7.73 -2.84
CA LYS A 104 21.96 7.32 -3.39
C LYS A 104 22.20 5.84 -3.13
N VAL A 105 23.03 5.25 -3.99
CA VAL A 105 23.53 3.89 -3.79
C VAL A 105 24.72 3.97 -2.83
N ASP A 106 24.82 3.05 -1.87
CA ASP A 106 25.93 3.07 -0.91
C ASP A 106 27.27 2.92 -1.64
N GLY A 107 28.24 3.75 -1.24
CA GLY A 107 29.57 3.78 -1.86
C GLY A 107 30.30 2.44 -1.80
N ILE A 108 30.08 1.66 -0.73
CA ILE A 108 30.70 0.33 -0.59
C ILE A 108 30.30 -0.62 -1.73
N TRP A 109 29.02 -0.68 -2.08
CA TRP A 109 28.55 -1.58 -3.14
C TRP A 109 29.01 -1.12 -4.51
N LEU A 110 29.09 0.19 -4.74
CA LEU A 110 29.68 0.76 -5.96
C LEU A 110 31.17 0.43 -6.07
N PHE A 111 31.91 0.53 -4.97
CA PHE A 111 33.34 0.21 -4.92
C PHE A 111 33.60 -1.27 -5.21
N ILE A 112 32.91 -2.19 -4.51
CA ILE A 112 33.10 -3.64 -4.70
C ILE A 112 32.71 -4.09 -6.11
N SER A 113 31.64 -3.51 -6.68
CA SER A 113 31.20 -3.81 -8.05
C SER A 113 31.98 -3.07 -9.13
N ASN A 114 33.03 -2.32 -8.76
CA ASN A 114 33.84 -1.48 -9.65
C ASN A 114 33.00 -0.54 -10.54
N LYS A 115 31.90 -0.01 -10.00
CA LYS A 115 31.03 0.95 -10.69
C LYS A 115 31.49 2.39 -10.44
N PRO A 116 31.13 3.33 -11.33
CA PRO A 116 31.46 4.74 -11.16
C PRO A 116 30.99 5.27 -9.80
N GLN A 117 31.91 5.92 -9.09
CA GLN A 117 31.68 6.57 -7.80
C GLN A 117 32.47 7.87 -7.76
N HIS A 118 32.19 8.72 -6.77
CA HIS A 118 32.94 9.95 -6.57
C HIS A 118 34.46 9.64 -6.44
N PRO A 119 35.36 10.36 -7.14
CA PRO A 119 36.79 10.02 -7.20
C PRO A 119 37.46 9.89 -5.83
N GLY A 120 37.09 10.77 -4.89
CA GLY A 120 37.60 10.71 -3.51
C GLY A 120 37.17 9.46 -2.72
N TRP A 121 36.04 8.84 -3.06
CA TRP A 121 35.56 7.64 -2.36
C TRP A 121 36.33 6.39 -2.78
N ARG A 122 36.76 6.31 -4.05
CA ARG A 122 37.58 5.20 -4.51
C ARG A 122 38.92 5.14 -3.77
N LYS A 123 39.62 6.28 -3.67
CA LYS A 123 40.88 6.38 -2.92
C LYS A 123 40.69 6.01 -1.45
N ARG A 124 39.59 6.47 -0.83
CA ARG A 124 39.24 6.14 0.55
C ARG A 124 39.05 4.62 0.74
N TRP A 125 38.20 3.99 -0.07
CA TRP A 125 37.93 2.57 0.07
C TRP A 125 39.16 1.71 -0.22
N LEU A 126 39.97 2.10 -1.22
CA LEU A 126 41.23 1.42 -1.52
C LEU A 126 42.17 1.44 -0.31
N ARG A 127 42.35 2.60 0.33
CA ARG A 127 43.17 2.74 1.55
C ARG A 127 42.67 1.87 2.70
N ILE A 128 41.35 1.72 2.85
CA ILE A 128 40.78 0.88 3.90
C ILE A 128 41.01 -0.60 3.56
N VAL A 129 40.87 -1.01 2.29
CA VAL A 129 41.14 -2.39 1.85
C VAL A 129 42.62 -2.74 2.00
N THR A 130 43.55 -1.85 1.68
CA THR A 130 44.99 -2.12 1.83
C THR A 130 45.39 -2.34 3.29
N ASN A 131 44.65 -1.75 4.22
CA ASN A 131 44.87 -1.89 5.67
C ASN A 131 43.92 -2.91 6.31
N SER A 132 43.13 -3.64 5.52
CA SER A 132 42.15 -4.62 5.99
C SER A 132 42.84 -5.87 6.55
N ILE A 133 42.24 -6.47 7.58
CA ILE A 133 42.60 -7.81 8.06
C ILE A 133 41.97 -8.93 7.20
N GLY A 134 41.02 -8.58 6.33
CA GLY A 134 40.29 -9.53 5.49
C GLY A 134 41.07 -9.97 4.25
N THR A 135 40.60 -11.05 3.63
CA THR A 135 41.27 -11.67 2.47
C THR A 135 41.34 -10.76 1.24
N ALA A 136 40.43 -9.77 1.13
CA ALA A 136 40.40 -8.85 -0.01
C ALA A 136 41.65 -7.97 -0.13
N ARG A 137 42.45 -7.83 0.94
CA ARG A 137 43.73 -7.14 0.89
C ARG A 137 44.72 -7.81 -0.06
N ASN A 138 44.76 -9.15 -0.05
CA ASN A 138 45.78 -9.93 -0.75
C ASN A 138 45.25 -10.48 -2.08
N SER A 139 44.02 -11.00 -2.09
CA SER A 139 43.43 -11.69 -3.25
C SER A 139 42.36 -10.88 -3.98
N GLY A 140 42.03 -9.69 -3.47
CA GLY A 140 40.84 -8.94 -3.94
C GLY A 140 39.52 -9.59 -3.51
N PHE A 141 38.41 -8.97 -3.93
CA PHE A 141 37.06 -9.45 -3.61
C PHE A 141 36.69 -10.69 -4.43
N SER A 142 35.96 -11.63 -3.81
CA SER A 142 35.48 -12.83 -4.49
C SER A 142 34.52 -12.48 -5.63
N SER A 143 34.52 -13.31 -6.67
CA SER A 143 33.61 -13.16 -7.81
C SER A 143 32.13 -13.17 -7.37
N GLN A 144 31.80 -13.93 -6.33
CA GLN A 144 30.46 -13.97 -5.75
C GLN A 144 30.08 -12.64 -5.08
N LEU A 145 30.98 -12.05 -4.28
CA LEU A 145 30.73 -10.77 -3.62
C LEU A 145 30.58 -9.64 -4.65
N VAL A 146 31.39 -9.65 -5.72
CA VAL A 146 31.28 -8.69 -6.84
C VAL A 146 29.92 -8.81 -7.53
N LYS A 147 29.47 -10.03 -7.87
CA LYS A 147 28.15 -10.27 -8.48
C LYS A 147 26.99 -9.80 -7.60
N LEU A 148 27.02 -10.14 -6.31
CA LEU A 148 26.00 -9.70 -5.35
C LEU A 148 25.98 -8.18 -5.22
N SER A 149 27.16 -7.54 -5.17
CA SER A 149 27.28 -6.09 -5.10
C SER A 149 26.71 -5.40 -6.34
N ASP A 150 26.98 -5.92 -7.54
CA ASP A 150 26.40 -5.41 -8.78
C ASP A 150 24.86 -5.52 -8.77
N GLN A 151 24.31 -6.65 -8.33
CA GLN A 151 22.85 -6.81 -8.20
C GLN A 151 22.26 -5.81 -7.20
N ILE A 152 22.89 -5.60 -6.04
CA ILE A 152 22.48 -4.59 -5.05
C ILE A 152 22.46 -3.20 -5.69
N VAL A 153 23.51 -2.84 -6.42
CA VAL A 153 23.61 -1.55 -7.11
C VAL A 153 22.46 -1.37 -8.11
N ARG A 154 22.19 -2.38 -8.96
CA ARG A 154 21.11 -2.33 -9.95
C ARG A 154 19.74 -2.14 -9.29
N LEU A 155 19.42 -2.95 -8.29
CA LEU A 155 18.16 -2.88 -7.56
C LEU A 155 17.98 -1.54 -6.83
N LYS A 156 19.05 -1.01 -6.21
CA LYS A 156 19.01 0.31 -5.57
C LYS A 156 18.81 1.44 -6.57
N LYS A 157 19.49 1.41 -7.72
CA LYS A 157 19.28 2.38 -8.81
C LYS A 157 17.84 2.37 -9.30
N ARG A 158 17.28 1.18 -9.55
CA ARG A 158 15.88 1.03 -9.95
C ARG A 158 14.92 1.60 -8.90
N ARG A 159 15.18 1.36 -7.61
CA ARG A 159 14.38 1.94 -6.51
C ARG A 159 14.41 3.47 -6.50
N ILE A 160 15.57 4.08 -6.76
CA ILE A 160 15.72 5.54 -6.85
C ILE A 160 14.94 6.08 -8.06
N GLU A 161 15.01 5.40 -9.20
CA GLU A 161 14.26 5.75 -10.40
C GLU A 161 12.74 5.72 -10.16
N ILE A 162 12.24 4.63 -9.55
CA ILE A 162 10.82 4.50 -9.19
C ILE A 162 10.38 5.67 -8.28
N ARG A 163 11.21 6.02 -7.28
CA ARG A 163 10.93 7.15 -6.40
C ARG A 163 10.90 8.49 -7.16
N LYS A 164 11.76 8.69 -8.15
CA LYS A 164 11.71 9.86 -9.04
C LYS A 164 10.40 9.89 -9.85
N ARG A 165 9.99 8.74 -10.41
CA ARG A 165 8.72 8.62 -11.13
C ARG A 165 7.51 8.92 -10.23
N PHE A 166 7.54 8.49 -8.96
CA PHE A 166 6.49 8.86 -7.99
C PHE A 166 6.43 10.37 -7.72
N LYS A 167 7.59 11.05 -7.60
CA LYS A 167 7.62 12.51 -7.45
C LYS A 167 6.99 13.20 -8.68
N GLN A 168 7.32 12.73 -9.88
CA GLN A 168 6.75 13.25 -11.13
C GLN A 168 5.25 13.01 -11.21
N PHE A 169 4.79 11.80 -10.88
CA PHE A 169 3.37 11.46 -10.86
C PHE A 169 2.58 12.35 -9.90
N LEU A 170 3.09 12.55 -8.67
CA LEU A 170 2.44 13.42 -7.69
C LEU A 170 2.51 14.90 -8.05
N ALA A 171 3.43 15.32 -8.92
CA ALA A 171 3.51 16.70 -9.39
C ALA A 171 2.43 17.06 -10.42
N ASN A 172 1.66 16.08 -10.91
CA ASN A 172 0.57 16.32 -11.85
C ASN A 172 -0.54 17.17 -11.18
N PRO A 173 -0.95 18.31 -11.77
CA PRO A 173 -2.03 19.15 -11.26
C PRO A 173 -3.36 18.40 -11.01
N ASN A 174 -3.65 17.37 -11.80
CA ASN A 174 -4.85 16.54 -11.65
C ASN A 174 -4.96 15.87 -10.27
N TYR A 175 -3.84 15.73 -9.56
CA TYR A 175 -3.80 15.13 -8.23
C TYR A 175 -3.56 16.14 -7.10
N GLN A 176 -3.59 17.44 -7.40
CA GLN A 176 -3.36 18.50 -6.41
C GLN A 176 -4.34 18.39 -5.23
N PHE A 177 -5.63 18.17 -5.50
CA PHE A 177 -6.66 17.97 -4.48
C PHE A 177 -6.28 16.87 -3.47
N TYR A 178 -5.75 15.73 -3.96
CA TYR A 178 -5.29 14.65 -3.10
C TYR A 178 -4.03 15.05 -2.31
N ASN A 179 -3.08 15.70 -2.98
CA ASN A 179 -1.81 16.11 -2.38
C ASN A 179 -2.01 17.10 -1.22
N GLU A 180 -2.92 18.06 -1.37
CA GLU A 180 -3.28 19.02 -0.32
C GLU A 180 -3.87 18.29 0.89
N ALA A 181 -4.79 17.36 0.66
CA ALA A 181 -5.34 16.54 1.74
C ALA A 181 -4.25 15.72 2.44
N PHE A 182 -3.35 15.10 1.68
CA PHE A 182 -2.27 14.27 2.22
C PHE A 182 -1.21 15.06 3.00
N GLU A 183 -0.91 16.28 2.59
CA GLU A 183 0.03 17.18 3.25
C GLU A 183 -0.42 17.52 4.67
N GLN A 184 -1.73 17.68 4.89
CA GLN A 184 -2.29 17.95 6.21
C GLN A 184 -2.03 16.81 7.20
N PHE A 185 -1.90 15.56 6.71
CA PHE A 185 -1.56 14.38 7.51
C PHE A 185 -0.06 14.06 7.53
N GLY A 186 0.78 14.84 6.83
CA GLY A 186 2.22 14.59 6.75
C GLY A 186 2.55 13.23 6.12
N LEU A 187 1.72 12.75 5.18
CA LEU A 187 1.94 11.45 4.52
C LEU A 187 3.23 11.49 3.68
N GLY A 188 4.04 10.43 3.75
CA GLY A 188 5.25 10.29 2.94
C GLY A 188 4.93 9.90 1.50
N ILE A 189 5.92 9.98 0.60
CA ILE A 189 5.73 9.70 -0.84
C ILE A 189 5.05 8.36 -1.13
N TYR A 190 5.48 7.29 -0.46
CA TYR A 190 4.92 5.96 -0.65
C TYR A 190 3.49 5.84 -0.11
N ASP A 191 3.21 6.49 1.02
CA ASP A 191 1.89 6.52 1.63
C ASP A 191 0.90 7.25 0.69
N ARG A 192 1.31 8.40 0.13
CA ARG A 192 0.53 9.18 -0.84
C ARG A 192 0.20 8.35 -2.08
N ILE A 193 1.21 7.72 -2.68
CA ILE A 193 1.04 6.93 -3.92
C ILE A 193 0.06 5.78 -3.71
N ILE A 194 0.26 4.96 -2.67
CA ILE A 194 -0.61 3.78 -2.49
C ILE A 194 -2.05 4.20 -2.18
N ILE A 195 -2.25 5.23 -1.35
CA ILE A 195 -3.57 5.72 -0.99
C ILE A 195 -4.27 6.27 -2.23
N LEU A 196 -3.61 7.17 -2.97
CA LEU A 196 -4.12 7.76 -4.21
C LEU A 196 -4.54 6.67 -5.20
N CYS A 197 -3.67 5.69 -5.45
CA CYS A 197 -3.97 4.59 -6.36
C CYS A 197 -5.17 3.73 -5.94
N GLN A 198 -5.60 3.75 -4.67
CA GLN A 198 -6.80 3.05 -4.23
C GLN A 198 -8.06 3.93 -4.20
N VAL A 199 -7.91 5.22 -3.89
CA VAL A 199 -9.07 6.11 -3.69
C VAL A 199 -9.47 6.86 -4.96
N HIS A 200 -8.61 6.92 -5.97
CA HIS A 200 -8.90 7.59 -7.23
C HIS A 200 -9.86 6.76 -8.13
N PRO A 201 -10.87 7.38 -8.77
CA PRO A 201 -11.35 8.76 -8.54
C PRO A 201 -12.10 8.87 -7.22
N PHE A 202 -11.99 9.99 -6.50
CA PHE A 202 -12.58 10.14 -5.15
C PHE A 202 -14.10 10.24 -5.21
N GLU A 203 -14.60 10.75 -6.33
CA GLU A 203 -16.00 10.91 -6.72
C GLU A 203 -16.80 9.60 -6.58
N GLN A 204 -16.14 8.43 -6.64
CA GLN A 204 -16.80 7.14 -6.38
C GLN A 204 -17.37 7.01 -4.95
N CYS A 205 -16.91 7.84 -4.03
CA CYS A 205 -17.38 7.94 -2.64
C CYS A 205 -18.46 9.01 -2.45
N LEU A 206 -18.78 9.77 -3.50
CA LEU A 206 -19.70 10.88 -3.49
C LEU A 206 -20.99 10.54 -4.24
N ASP A 207 -22.05 11.32 -4.00
CA ASP A 207 -23.27 11.32 -4.79
C ASP A 207 -23.18 12.30 -5.98
N SER A 208 -24.26 12.41 -6.75
CA SER A 208 -24.34 13.31 -7.92
C SER A 208 -24.19 14.79 -7.58
N GLU A 209 -24.40 15.18 -6.33
CA GLU A 209 -24.22 16.56 -5.84
C GLU A 209 -22.81 16.80 -5.26
N GLY A 210 -21.93 15.78 -5.31
CA GLY A 210 -20.59 15.85 -4.71
C GLY A 210 -20.59 15.72 -3.18
N LYS A 211 -21.71 15.34 -2.55
CA LYS A 211 -21.80 15.09 -1.11
C LYS A 211 -21.50 13.63 -0.80
N GLU A 212 -21.30 13.31 0.47
CA GLU A 212 -21.06 11.93 0.89
C GLU A 212 -22.21 11.01 0.47
N LEU A 213 -21.90 9.97 -0.31
CA LEU A 213 -22.92 9.02 -0.77
C LEU A 213 -23.60 8.30 0.42
N ARG A 214 -24.88 8.61 0.64
CA ARG A 214 -25.70 8.02 1.69
C ARG A 214 -26.88 7.26 1.09
N LYS A 215 -27.22 6.10 1.66
CA LYS A 215 -28.43 5.35 1.28
C LYS A 215 -29.34 5.21 2.48
N ILE A 216 -30.57 5.68 2.35
CA ILE A 216 -31.61 5.48 3.34
C ILE A 216 -32.14 4.06 3.15
N LYS A 217 -32.06 3.22 4.20
CA LYS A 217 -32.72 1.92 4.20
C LYS A 217 -33.98 2.00 5.07
N PRO A 218 -35.17 1.73 4.51
CA PRO A 218 -36.33 1.46 5.34
C PRO A 218 -36.01 0.23 6.21
N ARG A 219 -36.37 0.28 7.50
CA ARG A 219 -36.30 -0.93 8.34
C ARG A 219 -37.28 -1.94 7.75
N LYS A 220 -36.87 -3.21 7.64
CA LYS A 220 -37.78 -4.29 7.25
C LYS A 220 -38.99 -4.29 8.20
N PHE A 221 -40.19 -4.43 7.62
CA PHE A 221 -41.52 -4.54 8.24
C PHE A 221 -41.58 -4.66 9.77
N GLY A 222 -42.41 -3.82 10.41
CA GLY A 222 -43.00 -4.09 11.72
C GLY A 222 -42.42 -3.36 12.94
N LYS A 223 -41.44 -2.45 12.80
CA LYS A 223 -41.02 -1.59 13.92
C LYS A 223 -41.05 -0.13 13.50
N SER A 224 -41.89 0.66 14.17
CA SER A 224 -42.09 2.13 14.09
C SER A 224 -40.82 2.92 14.44
N GLY A 225 -39.73 2.63 13.74
CA GLY A 225 -38.42 3.25 13.96
C GLY A 225 -38.02 4.13 12.78
N LYS A 226 -37.43 5.28 13.09
CA LYS A 226 -36.85 6.20 12.10
C LYS A 226 -35.95 5.43 11.11
N PRO A 227 -36.00 5.75 9.82
CA PRO A 227 -35.20 5.08 8.80
C PRO A 227 -33.69 5.21 9.12
N ILE A 228 -32.91 4.17 8.80
CA ILE A 228 -31.48 4.15 9.07
C ILE A 228 -30.73 4.66 7.84
N THR A 229 -29.91 5.69 8.03
CA THR A 229 -29.02 6.22 6.99
C THR A 229 -27.72 5.43 6.99
N LYS A 230 -27.39 4.76 5.88
CA LYS A 230 -26.10 4.10 5.67
C LYS A 230 -25.12 5.02 4.95
N ARG A 231 -23.95 5.23 5.54
CA ARG A 231 -22.81 5.96 4.98
C ARG A 231 -22.07 5.11 3.95
N VAL A 232 -22.61 5.02 2.74
CA VAL A 232 -22.06 4.14 1.67
C VAL A 232 -20.72 4.66 1.17
N GLY A 233 -20.59 5.97 0.98
CA GLY A 233 -19.35 6.63 0.56
C GLY A 233 -18.21 6.35 1.52
N LEU A 234 -18.41 6.57 2.82
CA LEU A 234 -17.40 6.27 3.83
C LEU A 234 -17.01 4.78 3.85
N ASN A 235 -17.98 3.87 3.73
CA ASN A 235 -17.69 2.44 3.67
C ASN A 235 -16.90 2.05 2.40
N ARG A 236 -17.18 2.69 1.26
CA ARG A 236 -16.40 2.52 0.02
C ARG A 236 -14.97 3.02 0.22
N PHE A 237 -14.80 4.21 0.78
CA PHE A 237 -13.50 4.78 1.11
C PHE A 237 -12.70 3.85 2.04
N HIS A 238 -13.32 3.35 3.13
CA HIS A 238 -12.71 2.35 4.00
C HIS A 238 -12.36 1.06 3.25
N ALA A 239 -13.19 0.61 2.30
CA ALA A 239 -12.89 -0.56 1.49
C ALA A 239 -11.68 -0.33 0.57
N CYS A 240 -11.56 0.83 -0.07
CA CYS A 240 -10.37 1.18 -0.85
C CYS A 240 -9.08 1.07 -0.02
N LEU A 241 -9.13 1.54 1.24
CA LEU A 241 -8.00 1.54 2.16
C LEU A 241 -7.77 0.20 2.89
N GLY A 242 -8.58 -0.82 2.63
CA GLY A 242 -8.43 -2.11 3.30
C GLY A 242 -8.91 -2.11 4.74
N LYS A 243 -9.85 -1.24 5.11
CA LYS A 243 -10.42 -1.08 6.46
C LYS A 243 -11.90 -1.46 6.56
N ALA A 244 -12.55 -1.77 5.45
CA ALA A 244 -13.95 -2.19 5.49
C ALA A 244 -14.09 -3.63 6.00
N ILE A 245 -14.89 -3.80 7.04
CA ILE A 245 -15.24 -5.12 7.59
C ILE A 245 -16.44 -5.65 6.80
N LYS A 246 -16.34 -6.89 6.32
CA LYS A 246 -17.47 -7.61 5.71
C LYS A 246 -17.75 -8.89 6.48
N PRO A 247 -19.02 -9.25 6.67
CA PRO A 247 -19.36 -10.58 7.15
C PRO A 247 -18.88 -11.60 6.13
N TRP A 248 -18.32 -12.70 6.63
CA TRP A 248 -17.89 -13.85 5.86
C TRP A 248 -18.56 -15.09 6.43
N GLU A 249 -19.06 -15.93 5.52
CA GLU A 249 -19.65 -17.22 5.87
C GLU A 249 -19.01 -18.28 4.98
N SER A 250 -18.53 -19.36 5.61
CA SER A 250 -18.02 -20.55 4.91
C SER A 250 -18.53 -21.79 5.61
N GLY A 251 -19.47 -22.48 4.96
CA GLY A 251 -20.22 -23.57 5.58
C GLY A 251 -20.95 -23.06 6.83
N LYS A 252 -20.71 -23.72 7.97
CA LYS A 252 -21.30 -23.34 9.27
C LYS A 252 -20.54 -22.21 9.98
N LYS A 253 -19.33 -21.85 9.54
CA LYS A 253 -18.52 -20.81 10.20
C LYS A 253 -18.93 -19.43 9.70
N LYS A 254 -19.24 -18.55 10.64
CA LYS A 254 -19.56 -17.13 10.39
C LYS A 254 -18.54 -16.26 11.10
N GLY A 255 -18.13 -15.18 10.46
CA GLY A 255 -17.15 -14.26 11.03
C GLY A 255 -17.11 -12.95 10.27
N HIS A 256 -16.08 -12.17 10.56
CA HIS A 256 -15.82 -10.88 9.93
C HIS A 256 -14.43 -10.90 9.32
N ILE A 257 -14.33 -10.48 8.07
CA ILE A 257 -13.05 -10.32 7.38
C ILE A 257 -12.85 -8.86 6.99
N VAL A 258 -11.61 -8.40 7.14
CA VAL A 258 -11.21 -7.09 6.65
C VAL A 258 -10.96 -7.18 5.15
N THR A 259 -11.63 -6.33 4.39
CA THR A 259 -11.60 -6.35 2.91
C THR A 259 -10.97 -5.09 2.34
N GLY A 260 -10.35 -5.23 1.15
CA GLY A 260 -9.71 -4.14 0.42
C GLY A 260 -8.19 -4.26 0.31
N SER A 261 -7.52 -3.14 0.01
CA SER A 261 -6.08 -3.13 -0.25
C SER A 261 -5.26 -3.41 1.02
N VAL A 262 -4.62 -4.58 1.06
CA VAL A 262 -3.69 -4.96 2.14
C VAL A 262 -2.49 -4.01 2.19
N LEU A 263 -1.97 -3.60 1.02
CA LEU A 263 -0.82 -2.70 0.92
C LEU A 263 -1.14 -1.30 1.46
N ALA A 264 -2.32 -0.76 1.12
CA ALA A 264 -2.75 0.53 1.66
C ALA A 264 -2.90 0.47 3.18
N ARG A 265 -3.50 -0.61 3.70
CA ARG A 265 -3.64 -0.85 5.15
C ARG A 265 -2.28 -0.93 5.85
N ILE A 266 -1.32 -1.66 5.28
CA ILE A 266 0.04 -1.75 5.83
C ILE A 266 0.70 -0.37 5.86
N GLN A 267 0.63 0.41 4.78
CA GLN A 267 1.24 1.74 4.76
C GLN A 267 0.57 2.73 5.72
N LEU A 268 -0.76 2.71 5.82
CA LEU A 268 -1.47 3.50 6.84
C LEU A 268 -1.07 3.11 8.26
N TYR A 269 -0.89 1.82 8.53
CA TYR A 269 -0.40 1.34 9.81
C TYR A 269 1.04 1.83 10.08
N LEU A 270 1.93 1.72 9.10
CA LEU A 270 3.32 2.20 9.22
C LEU A 270 3.36 3.71 9.41
N TRP A 271 2.54 4.48 8.71
CA TRP A 271 2.37 5.92 8.93
C TRP A 271 1.89 6.21 10.35
N ALA A 272 0.82 5.56 10.81
CA ALA A 272 0.28 5.78 12.16
C ALA A 272 1.31 5.42 13.24
N ARG A 273 2.02 4.30 13.09
CA ARG A 273 3.08 3.88 14.02
C ARG A 273 4.24 4.88 14.08
N ARG A 274 4.71 5.36 12.93
CA ARG A 274 5.79 6.37 12.85
C ARG A 274 5.38 7.70 13.46
N THR A 275 4.12 8.09 13.25
CA THR A 275 3.66 9.45 13.52
C THR A 275 3.05 9.61 14.92
N MET A 276 2.39 8.56 15.43
CA MET A 276 1.62 8.62 16.68
C MET A 276 2.30 7.84 17.82
N ALA A 277 2.92 6.69 17.55
CA ALA A 277 3.30 5.73 18.61
C ALA A 277 4.79 5.69 19.00
N MET A 278 5.72 5.90 18.07
CA MET A 278 7.17 5.73 18.35
C MET A 278 7.86 7.02 18.78
N SER A 279 8.12 7.91 17.83
CA SER A 279 8.73 9.21 18.09
C SER A 279 8.04 10.19 17.16
N PRO A 280 7.19 11.08 17.69
CA PRO A 280 6.47 12.03 16.86
C PRO A 280 7.47 12.87 16.04
N PRO A 281 7.11 13.31 14.83
CA PRO A 281 7.94 14.25 14.10
C PRO A 281 8.18 15.49 14.97
N LYS A 282 9.40 16.04 14.93
CA LYS A 282 9.79 17.21 15.76
C LYS A 282 8.81 18.38 15.65
N HIS A 283 8.23 18.56 14.46
CA HIS A 283 7.22 19.57 14.17
C HIS A 283 6.01 18.92 13.47
N PRO A 284 5.08 18.30 14.20
CA PRO A 284 3.91 17.66 13.61
C PRO A 284 2.96 18.74 13.05
N LYS A 285 2.33 18.46 11.91
CA LYS A 285 1.24 19.29 11.39
C LYS A 285 0.07 19.34 12.39
N PRO A 286 -0.77 20.40 12.40
CA PRO A 286 -1.87 20.52 13.36
C PRO A 286 -2.81 19.31 13.42
N ARG A 287 -3.22 18.76 12.26
CA ARG A 287 -4.07 17.55 12.22
C ARG A 287 -3.36 16.32 12.80
N VAL A 288 -2.06 16.19 12.57
CA VAL A 288 -1.26 15.10 13.13
C VAL A 288 -1.19 15.21 14.64
N LYS A 289 -0.97 16.42 15.17
CA LYS A 289 -0.98 16.70 16.61
C LYS A 289 -2.34 16.32 17.21
N PHE A 290 -3.44 16.81 16.63
CA PHE A 290 -4.79 16.48 17.06
C PHE A 290 -5.06 14.96 17.11
N LEU A 291 -4.72 14.24 16.05
CA LEU A 291 -4.89 12.78 16.00
C LEU A 291 -4.03 12.04 17.02
N ARG A 292 -2.81 12.53 17.24
CA ARG A 292 -1.90 11.95 18.24
C ARG A 292 -2.43 12.18 19.65
N ASP A 293 -2.84 13.41 19.97
CA ASP A 293 -3.39 13.74 21.28
C ASP A 293 -4.60 12.84 21.56
N ARG A 294 -5.49 12.70 20.56
CA ARG A 294 -6.62 11.76 20.62
C ARG A 294 -6.18 10.29 20.80
N TYR A 295 -5.15 9.83 20.10
CA TYR A 295 -4.63 8.46 20.28
C TYR A 295 -4.11 8.23 21.69
N VAL A 296 -3.39 9.21 22.26
CA VAL A 296 -2.85 9.12 23.62
C VAL A 296 -3.98 9.14 24.66
N THR A 297 -4.94 10.06 24.52
CA THR A 297 -6.05 10.25 25.49
C THR A 297 -7.12 9.17 25.38
N ASP A 298 -7.48 8.75 24.17
CA ASP A 298 -8.64 7.88 23.97
C ASP A 298 -8.27 6.40 23.89
N ILE A 299 -7.05 6.08 23.41
CA ILE A 299 -6.66 4.71 23.07
C ILE A 299 -5.59 4.21 24.03
N GLN A 300 -4.44 4.88 24.13
CA GLN A 300 -3.37 4.45 25.04
C GLN A 300 -3.76 4.50 26.51
N ALA A 301 -4.47 5.55 26.94
CA ALA A 301 -4.95 5.66 28.31
C ALA A 301 -5.92 4.54 28.72
N LYS A 302 -6.48 3.81 27.74
CA LYS A 302 -7.41 2.69 27.94
C LYS A 302 -6.75 1.34 27.68
N LEU A 303 -5.42 1.29 27.56
CA LEU A 303 -4.68 0.03 27.48
C LEU A 303 -4.02 -0.25 28.84
N THR A 304 -4.13 -1.49 29.31
CA THR A 304 -3.37 -1.99 30.45
C THR A 304 -1.87 -1.96 30.12
N LYS A 305 -1.01 -2.15 31.14
CA LYS A 305 0.45 -2.26 30.95
C LYS A 305 0.84 -3.35 29.94
N ASP A 306 0.00 -4.36 29.75
CA ASP A 306 0.19 -5.46 28.79
C ASP A 306 -0.38 -5.17 27.39
N GLY A 307 -0.89 -3.95 27.15
CA GLY A 307 -1.46 -3.54 25.87
C GLY A 307 -2.84 -4.12 25.57
N LYS A 308 -3.57 -4.62 26.56
CA LYS A 308 -4.98 -5.06 26.43
C LYS A 308 -5.91 -3.90 26.74
N ILE A 309 -7.13 -3.88 26.19
CA ILE A 309 -8.14 -2.88 26.57
C ILE A 309 -8.46 -3.03 28.06
N ASP A 310 -8.33 -1.94 28.82
CA ASP A 310 -8.65 -1.88 30.24
C ASP A 310 -10.16 -2.16 30.43
N PRO A 311 -10.52 -3.22 31.18
CA PRO A 311 -11.92 -3.55 31.43
C PRO A 311 -12.70 -2.44 32.13
N ASN A 312 -12.02 -1.56 32.89
CA ASN A 312 -12.64 -0.46 33.64
C ASN A 312 -12.88 0.79 32.76
N TYR A 313 -12.25 0.85 31.60
CA TYR A 313 -12.45 1.89 30.60
C TYR A 313 -12.78 1.27 29.24
N PRO A 314 -13.89 0.51 29.14
CA PRO A 314 -14.28 -0.10 27.88
C PRO A 314 -14.53 1.03 26.90
N GLY A 315 -13.66 1.19 25.91
CA GLY A 315 -13.84 2.19 24.87
C GLY A 315 -15.22 2.04 24.21
N ASN A 316 -15.70 3.11 23.56
CA ASN A 316 -16.78 2.97 22.58
C ASN A 316 -16.43 1.80 21.65
N ASP A 317 -17.40 0.92 21.36
CA ASP A 317 -17.24 -0.34 20.61
C ASP A 317 -16.51 -0.20 19.25
N SER A 318 -16.24 1.03 18.80
CA SER A 318 -15.31 1.37 17.73
C SER A 318 -13.85 0.92 17.94
N LEU A 319 -13.41 0.63 19.17
CA LEU A 319 -12.03 0.16 19.44
C LEU A 319 -11.88 -1.36 19.41
N LYS A 320 -12.99 -2.11 19.36
CA LYS A 320 -13.00 -3.56 19.11
C LYS A 320 -12.93 -3.92 17.61
N GLN A 321 -12.94 -2.93 16.71
CA GLN A 321 -12.99 -3.08 15.24
C GLN A 321 -11.64 -2.78 14.56
#